data_AF-A0A0M2PMA9-F1
#
_entry.id   AF-A0A0M2PMA9-F1
#
_cell.length_a   1.000
_cell.length_b   1.000
_cell.length_c   1.000
_cell.angle_alpha   90.00
_cell.angle_beta   90.00
_cell.angle_gamma   90.00
#
_symmetry.space_group_name_H-M   'P 1'
#
loop_
_entity.id
_entity.type
_entity.pdbx_description
1 polymer ?
#
loop_
_entity_poly.entity_id
_entity_poly.type
_entity_poly.pdbx_seq_one_letter_code
_entity_poly.pdbx_strand_id
1 'polypeptide(L)'
;MFDAFQLGPFTVQYFYIIVLITFLTTYYLIGVLVKESAPKQFIKKHYWTVVLILIFTYKFSIVLFRPELLWTNRWIYFTGGQKGIYLGFVISLVYLGAAAKKDQLSIKSFGFSLLLVTISYILLFHLIKIVVLSFA
;
A
#
# COMPACT_ATOMS: atom_id res chain seq x y z
N MET A 1 -19.77 -0.73 -12.54
CA MET A 1 -20.26 -1.62 -13.61
C MET A 1 -19.31 -1.75 -14.81
N PHE A 2 -18.07 -1.24 -14.70
CA PHE A 2 -16.88 -1.83 -15.32
C PHE A 2 -15.91 -2.16 -14.18
N ASP A 3 -16.14 -3.28 -13.49
CA ASP A 3 -15.49 -3.57 -12.20
C ASP A 3 -14.25 -4.47 -12.33
N ALA A 4 -14.04 -5.09 -13.48
CA ALA A 4 -12.86 -5.89 -13.75
C ALA A 4 -12.53 -6.00 -15.24
N PHE A 5 -11.23 -6.07 -15.54
CA PHE A 5 -10.71 -6.45 -16.84
C PHE A 5 -10.57 -7.98 -16.88
N GLN A 6 -11.25 -8.64 -17.82
CA GLN A 6 -11.10 -10.08 -18.04
C GLN A 6 -10.05 -10.33 -19.11
N LEU A 7 -8.91 -10.87 -18.70
CA LEU A 7 -7.89 -11.44 -19.59
C LEU A 7 -8.07 -12.95 -19.62
N GLY A 8 -8.97 -13.42 -20.49
CA GLY A 8 -9.34 -14.84 -20.57
C GLY A 8 -9.90 -15.35 -19.23
N PRO A 9 -9.32 -16.39 -18.60
CA PRO A 9 -9.79 -16.91 -17.31
C PRO A 9 -9.42 -16.02 -16.11
N PHE A 10 -8.58 -14.99 -16.29
CA PHE A 10 -8.15 -14.11 -15.20
C PHE A 10 -9.01 -12.85 -15.16
N THR A 11 -9.72 -12.66 -14.04
CA THR A 11 -10.47 -11.45 -13.76
C THR A 11 -9.64 -10.55 -12.85
N VAL A 12 -9.11 -9.45 -13.37
CA VAL A 12 -8.36 -8.46 -12.59
C VAL A 12 -9.26 -7.26 -12.32
N GLN A 13 -9.58 -7.01 -11.05
CA GLN A 13 -10.39 -5.84 -10.68
C GLN A 13 -9.61 -4.56 -10.92
N TYR A 14 -10.27 -3.55 -11.52
CA TYR A 14 -9.67 -2.22 -11.75
C TYR A 14 -9.16 -1.59 -10.45
N PHE A 15 -9.80 -1.92 -9.33
CA PHE A 15 -9.35 -1.51 -8.00
C PHE A 15 -7.87 -1.85 -7.74
N TYR A 16 -7.42 -3.07 -8.02
CA TYR A 16 -6.03 -3.48 -7.77
C TYR A 16 -5.05 -2.74 -8.69
N ILE A 17 -5.44 -2.47 -9.93
CA ILE A 17 -4.64 -1.72 -10.90
C ILE A 17 -4.50 -0.27 -10.43
N ILE A 18 -5.60 0.37 -10.04
CA ILE A 18 -5.61 1.75 -9.53
C ILE A 18 -4.74 1.85 -8.27
N VAL A 19 -4.87 0.92 -7.32
CA VAL A 19 -4.05 0.88 -6.10
C VAL A 19 -2.57 0.76 -6.44
N LEU A 20 -2.20 -0.17 -7.33
CA LEU A 20 -0.81 -0.40 -7.72
C LEU A 20 -0.19 0.84 -8.39
N ILE A 21 -0.89 1.44 -9.35
CA ILE A 21 -0.44 2.67 -10.02
C ILE A 21 -0.33 3.80 -8.99
N THR A 22 -1.31 3.95 -8.09
CA THR A 22 -1.27 4.99 -7.05
C THR A 22 -0.04 4.86 -6.16
N PHE A 23 0.32 3.64 -5.72
CA PHE A 23 1.54 3.42 -4.95
C PHE A 23 2.80 3.80 -5.73
N LEU A 24 2.88 3.46 -7.03
CA LEU A 24 4.03 3.85 -7.85
C LEU A 24 4.13 5.37 -8.04
N THR A 25 3.02 6.00 -8.40
CA THR A 25 2.96 7.45 -8.63
C THR A 25 3.21 8.24 -7.36
N THR A 26 2.75 7.76 -6.19
CA THR A 26 3.00 8.42 -4.90
C THR A 26 4.49 8.48 -4.58
N TYR A 27 5.21 7.38 -4.80
CA TYR A 27 6.66 7.35 -4.60
C TYR A 27 7.38 8.37 -5.50
N TYR A 28 7.01 8.39 -6.79
CA TYR A 28 7.62 9.29 -7.76
C TYR A 28 7.28 10.76 -7.46
N LEU A 29 6.02 11.06 -7.15
CA LEU A 29 5.54 12.40 -6.82
C LEU A 29 6.29 12.97 -5.62
N ILE A 30 6.46 12.19 -4.55
CA ILE A 30 7.23 12.61 -3.37
C ILE A 30 8.71 12.82 -3.74
N GLY A 31 9.25 11.98 -4.62
CA GLY A 31 10.61 12.10 -5.11
C GLY A 31 10.89 13.43 -5.83
N VAL A 32 9.95 13.89 -6.65
CA VAL A 32 10.08 15.08 -7.51
C VAL A 32 9.61 16.36 -6.82
N LEU A 33 8.45 16.34 -6.17
CA LEU A 33 7.77 17.55 -5.68
C LEU A 33 8.27 18.03 -4.32
N VAL A 34 8.70 17.11 -3.46
CA VAL A 34 9.13 17.44 -2.09
C VAL A 34 10.59 17.85 -2.09
N LYS A 35 10.91 18.98 -1.47
CA LYS A 35 12.30 19.43 -1.28
C LYS A 35 13.08 18.45 -0.40
N GLU A 36 14.38 18.36 -0.64
CA GLU A 36 15.28 17.52 0.17
C GLU A 36 15.16 17.90 1.65
N SER A 37 14.70 16.95 2.47
CA SER A 37 14.36 17.13 3.87
C SER A 37 14.40 15.78 4.57
N ALA A 38 14.62 15.77 5.89
CA ALA A 38 14.64 14.53 6.68
C ALA A 38 13.37 13.66 6.47
N PRO A 39 12.14 14.24 6.41
CA PRO A 39 10.93 13.48 6.08
C PRO A 39 10.99 12.78 4.72
N LYS A 40 11.50 13.46 3.68
CA LYS A 40 11.61 12.90 2.32
C LYS A 40 12.57 11.71 2.28
N GLN A 41 13.73 11.85 2.92
CA GLN A 41 14.74 10.79 2.97
C GLN A 41 14.22 9.56 3.71
N PHE A 42 13.55 9.77 4.85
CA PHE A 42 12.89 8.70 5.60
C PHE A 42 11.85 7.97 4.75
N ILE A 43 10.99 8.71 4.04
CA ILE A 43 10.00 8.11 3.13
C ILE A 43 10.71 7.29 2.06
N LYS A 44 11.66 7.86 1.30
CA LYS A 44 12.35 7.14 0.22
C LYS A 44 13.00 5.85 0.71
N LYS A 45 13.61 5.87 1.89
CA LYS A 45 14.30 4.72 2.48
C LYS A 45 13.35 3.59 2.88
N HIS A 46 12.19 3.92 3.46
CA HIS A 46 11.29 2.91 4.04
C HIS A 46 10.04 2.60 3.19
N TYR A 47 9.77 3.37 2.13
CA TYR A 47 8.56 3.27 1.32
C TYR A 47 8.34 1.85 0.78
N TRP A 48 9.34 1.31 0.07
CA TRP A 48 9.25 -0.01 -0.54
C TRP A 48 9.17 -1.12 0.49
N THR A 49 9.85 -0.97 1.63
CA THR A 49 9.72 -1.94 2.73
C THR A 49 8.30 -1.97 3.27
N VAL A 50 7.65 -0.81 3.42
CA VAL A 50 6.24 -0.74 3.87
C VAL A 50 5.30 -1.36 2.84
N VAL A 51 5.49 -1.08 1.55
CA VAL A 51 4.70 -1.69 0.47
C VAL A 51 4.86 -3.22 0.49
N LEU A 52 6.08 -3.72 0.66
CA LEU A 52 6.33 -5.16 0.79
C LEU A 52 5.64 -5.72 2.04
N ILE A 53 5.78 -5.07 3.20
CA ILE A 53 5.10 -5.50 4.43
C ILE A 53 3.58 -5.60 4.19
N LEU A 54 2.96 -4.63 3.52
CA LEU A 54 1.54 -4.67 3.20
C LEU A 54 1.18 -5.85 2.30
N ILE A 55 1.94 -6.07 1.21
CA ILE A 55 1.69 -7.17 0.27
C ILE A 55 1.87 -8.53 0.95
N PHE A 56 2.98 -8.72 1.65
CA PHE A 56 3.28 -9.95 2.37
C PHE A 56 2.26 -10.20 3.47
N THR A 57 1.96 -9.21 4.31
CA THR A 57 0.97 -9.37 5.37
C THR A 57 -0.41 -9.68 4.79
N TYR A 58 -0.82 -9.00 3.72
CA TYR A 58 -2.10 -9.28 3.06
C TYR A 58 -2.14 -10.73 2.53
N LYS A 59 -1.07 -11.21 1.89
CA LYS A 59 -0.95 -12.58 1.38
C LYS A 59 -0.97 -13.62 2.51
N PHE A 60 -0.20 -13.41 3.57
CA PHE A 60 -0.03 -14.36 4.67
C PHE A 60 -1.12 -14.26 5.74
N SER A 61 -1.97 -13.23 5.69
CA SER A 61 -3.11 -13.09 6.61
C SER A 61 -4.09 -14.28 6.56
N ILE A 62 -4.09 -15.05 5.46
CA ILE A 62 -4.85 -16.30 5.35
C ILE A 62 -4.47 -17.30 6.45
N VAL A 63 -3.19 -17.36 6.85
CA VAL A 63 -2.70 -18.26 7.89
C VAL A 63 -3.35 -17.94 9.24
N LEU A 64 -3.56 -16.65 9.51
CA LEU A 64 -4.10 -16.19 10.79
C LEU A 64 -5.63 -16.15 10.82
N PHE A 65 -6.28 -15.79 9.71
CA PHE A 65 -7.72 -15.51 9.70
C PHE A 65 -8.57 -16.55 8.97
N ARG A 66 -7.97 -17.40 8.12
CA ARG A 66 -8.67 -18.46 7.37
C ARG A 66 -7.80 -19.71 7.21
N PRO A 67 -7.34 -20.31 8.32
CA PRO A 67 -6.44 -21.46 8.26
C PRO A 67 -7.07 -22.66 7.54
N GLU A 68 -8.40 -22.77 7.47
CA GLU A 68 -9.07 -23.84 6.72
C GLU A 68 -8.70 -23.85 5.22
N LEU A 69 -8.29 -22.71 4.65
CA LEU A 69 -7.92 -22.61 3.24
C LEU A 69 -6.50 -23.12 2.95
N LEU A 70 -5.65 -23.32 3.98
CA LEU A 70 -4.28 -23.80 3.83
C LEU A 70 -4.21 -25.24 3.30
N TRP A 71 -5.22 -26.05 3.62
CA TRP A 71 -5.33 -27.44 3.16
C TRP A 71 -5.91 -27.58 1.75
N THR A 72 -6.20 -26.47 1.07
CA THR A 72 -6.78 -26.44 -0.28
C THR A 72 -5.86 -25.70 -1.24
N ASN A 73 -5.95 -25.90 -2.55
CA ASN A 73 -5.18 -25.11 -3.53
C ASN A 73 -5.54 -23.60 -3.56
N ARG A 74 -6.46 -23.13 -2.70
CA ARG A 74 -6.94 -21.75 -2.68
C ARG A 74 -6.00 -20.76 -1.97
N TRP A 75 -4.96 -21.23 -1.27
CA TRP A 75 -3.95 -20.36 -0.63
C TRP A 75 -3.10 -19.55 -1.63
N ILE A 76 -3.06 -19.98 -2.90
CA ILE A 76 -2.37 -19.28 -3.98
C ILE A 76 -3.09 -17.97 -4.34
N TYR A 77 -4.40 -17.88 -4.11
CA TYR A 77 -5.17 -16.67 -4.40
C TYR A 77 -5.06 -15.63 -3.28
N PHE A 78 -5.27 -14.36 -3.63
CA PHE A 78 -5.30 -13.23 -2.71
C PHE A 78 -6.59 -13.22 -1.87
N THR A 79 -6.65 -14.05 -0.83
CA THR A 79 -7.85 -14.27 0.00
C THR A 79 -7.83 -13.55 1.36
N GLY A 80 -6.84 -12.68 1.60
CA GLY A 80 -6.65 -12.00 2.88
C GLY A 80 -7.80 -11.09 3.32
N GLY A 81 -8.61 -10.61 2.38
CA GLY A 81 -9.79 -9.80 2.65
C GLY A 81 -9.50 -8.53 3.47
N GLN A 82 -10.53 -7.94 4.07
CA GLN A 82 -10.38 -6.70 4.84
C GLN A 82 -9.49 -6.88 6.08
N LYS A 83 -9.59 -8.03 6.78
CA LYS A 83 -8.78 -8.32 7.99
C LYS A 83 -7.28 -8.33 7.69
N GLY A 84 -6.87 -8.87 6.54
CA GLY A 84 -5.48 -8.84 6.11
C GLY A 84 -4.94 -7.44 5.84
N ILE A 85 -5.79 -6.53 5.34
CA ILE A 85 -5.42 -5.12 5.13
C ILE A 85 -5.19 -4.42 6.46
N TYR A 86 -6.11 -4.58 7.44
CA TYR A 86 -5.94 -3.98 8.77
C TYR A 86 -4.68 -4.51 9.47
N LEU A 87 -4.42 -5.81 9.39
CA LEU A 87 -3.20 -6.40 9.93
C LEU A 87 -1.95 -5.81 9.27
N GLY A 88 -1.95 -5.70 7.94
CA GLY A 88 -0.87 -5.08 7.19
C GLY A 88 -0.60 -3.65 7.67
N PHE A 89 -1.66 -2.86 7.83
CA PHE A 89 -1.54 -1.48 8.29
C PHE A 89 -0.93 -1.39 9.69
N VAL A 90 -1.36 -2.23 10.63
CA VAL A 90 -0.80 -2.27 12.00
C VAL A 90 0.68 -2.65 11.97
N ILE A 91 1.06 -3.71 11.24
CA ILE A 91 2.46 -4.14 11.15
C ILE A 91 3.33 -3.07 10.49
N SER A 92 2.84 -2.42 9.44
CA SER A 92 3.54 -1.32 8.77
C SER A 92 3.76 -0.13 9.71
N LEU A 93 2.77 0.23 10.54
CA LEU A 93 2.92 1.31 11.53
C LEU A 93 3.94 0.95 12.61
N VAL A 94 3.91 -0.28 13.13
CA VAL A 94 4.89 -0.76 14.11
C VAL A 94 6.30 -0.71 13.52
N TYR A 95 6.47 -1.19 12.29
CA TYR A 95 7.75 -1.12 11.58
C TYR A 95 8.23 0.32 11.40
N LEU A 96 7.35 1.22 10.94
CA LEU A 96 7.70 2.63 10.75
C LEU A 96 8.06 3.33 12.05
N GLY A 97 7.37 3.03 13.15
CA GLY A 97 7.70 3.55 14.48
C GLY A 97 9.08 3.07 14.95
N ALA A 98 9.38 1.79 14.77
CA ALA A 98 10.70 1.24 15.09
C ALA A 98 11.81 1.84 14.20
N ALA A 99 11.54 2.01 12.90
CA ALA A 99 12.45 2.63 11.95
C ALA A 99 12.71 4.10 12.28
N ALA A 100 11.68 4.88 12.65
CA ALA A 100 11.83 6.27 13.04
C ALA A 100 12.70 6.43 14.29
N LYS A 101 12.54 5.54 15.28
CA LYS A 101 13.41 5.51 16.46
C LYS A 101 14.85 5.16 16.10
N LYS A 102 15.06 4.19 15.19
CA LYS A 102 16.39 3.79 14.71
C LYS A 102 17.10 4.92 13.96
N ASP A 103 16.35 5.66 13.14
CA ASP A 103 16.86 6.77 12.34
C ASP A 103 16.94 8.10 13.11
N GLN A 104 16.66 8.09 14.43
CA GLN A 104 16.64 9.26 15.31
C GLN A 104 15.77 10.41 14.76
N LEU A 105 14.69 10.07 14.06
CA LEU A 105 13.81 11.04 13.44
C LEU A 105 12.98 11.73 14.53
N SER A 106 12.94 13.06 14.53
CA SER A 106 12.06 13.81 15.44
C SER A 106 10.61 13.40 15.25
N ILE A 107 9.84 13.30 16.35
CA ILE A 107 8.42 12.92 16.32
C ILE A 107 7.59 13.83 15.40
N LYS A 108 7.96 15.11 15.31
CA LYS A 108 7.32 16.08 14.41
C LYS A 108 7.57 15.72 12.95
N SER A 109 8.82 15.39 12.60
CA SER A 109 9.21 14.96 11.26
C SER A 109 8.60 13.62 10.88
N PHE A 110 8.48 12.69 11.82
CA PHE A 110 7.79 11.41 11.62
C PHE A 110 6.30 11.60 11.31
N GLY A 111 5.61 12.39 12.13
CA GLY A 111 4.20 12.72 11.88
C GLY A 111 3.99 13.42 10.54
N PHE A 112 4.88 14.35 10.19
CA PHE A 112 4.86 15.01 8.88
C PHE A 112 5.11 14.03 7.73
N SER A 113 6.04 13.07 7.86
CA SER A 113 6.25 12.02 6.85
C SER A 113 5.00 11.19 6.61
N LEU A 114 4.31 10.76 7.69
CA LEU A 114 3.07 9.99 7.59
C LEU A 114 1.98 10.79 6.89
N LEU A 115 1.73 12.02 7.34
CA LEU A 115 0.73 12.90 6.74
C LEU A 115 1.01 13.15 5.26
N LEU A 116 2.27 13.42 4.91
CA LEU A 116 2.66 13.70 3.53
C LEU A 116 2.37 12.51 2.62
N VAL A 117 2.74 11.30 3.04
CA VAL A 117 2.48 10.07 2.27
C VAL A 117 0.97 9.81 2.16
N THR A 118 0.23 9.90 3.27
CA THR A 118 -1.21 9.62 3.30
C THR A 118 -2.00 10.61 2.44
N ILE A 119 -1.75 11.91 2.57
CA ILE A 119 -2.44 12.94 1.79
C ILE A 119 -2.11 12.77 0.30
N SER A 120 -0.84 12.57 -0.03
CA SER A 120 -0.39 12.39 -1.42
C SER A 120 -1.04 11.15 -2.04
N TYR A 121 -1.08 10.04 -1.31
CA TYR A 121 -1.73 8.81 -1.75
C TYR A 121 -3.23 9.01 -1.98
N ILE A 122 -3.96 9.64 -1.05
CA ILE A 122 -5.41 9.87 -1.17
C ILE A 122 -5.73 10.74 -2.38
N LEU A 123 -4.97 11.83 -2.59
CA LEU A 123 -5.17 12.73 -3.72
C LEU A 123 -4.94 12.00 -5.05
N LEU A 124 -3.80 11.28 -5.17
CA LEU A 124 -3.49 10.52 -6.37
C LEU A 124 -4.49 9.39 -6.62
N PHE A 125 -4.92 8.69 -5.56
CA PHE A 125 -5.92 7.63 -5.68
C PHE A 125 -7.22 8.16 -6.29
N HIS A 126 -7.71 9.29 -5.80
CA HIS A 126 -8.95 9.89 -6.33
C HIS A 126 -8.76 10.40 -7.76
N LEU A 127 -7.63 11.06 -8.06
CA LEU A 127 -7.33 11.52 -9.42
C LEU A 127 -7.26 10.36 -10.41
N ILE A 128 -6.48 9.32 -10.11
CA ILE A 128 -6.34 8.15 -10.96
C ILE A 128 -7.67 7.43 -11.10
N LYS A 129 -8.43 7.29 -10.00
CA LYS A 129 -9.76 6.68 -10.03
C LYS A 129 -10.70 7.44 -10.97
N ILE A 130 -10.75 8.77 -10.89
CA ILE A 130 -11.58 9.59 -11.78
C ILE A 130 -11.15 9.41 -13.23
N VAL A 131 -9.86 9.48 -13.51
CA VAL A 131 -9.31 9.32 -14.87
C VAL A 131 -9.67 7.95 -15.43
N VAL A 132 -9.39 6.87 -14.70
CA VAL A 132 -9.68 5.50 -15.15
C VAL A 132 -11.19 5.28 -15.36
N LEU A 133 -12.03 5.77 -14.45
CA LEU A 133 -13.49 5.66 -14.58
C LEU A 133 -14.09 6.57 -15.66
N SER A 134 -13.37 7.59 -16.13
CA SER A 134 -13.83 8.42 -17.26
C SER A 134 -13.62 7.75 -18.62
N PHE A 135 -12.73 6.75 -18.69
CA PHE A 135 -12.45 5.97 -19.90
C PHE A 135 -13.18 4.62 -19.95
N ALA A 136 -13.89 4.26 -18.88
CA ALA A 136 -14.66 3.02 -18.76
C ALA A 136 -16.15 3.32 -18.94
#